data_AF-A0A5R2MXW0-F1
#
_entry.id   AF-A0A5R2MXW0-F1
#
_cell.length_a   1.000
_cell.length_b   1.000
_cell.length_c   1.000
_cell.angle_alpha   90.00
_cell.angle_beta   90.00
_cell.angle_gamma   90.00
#
_symmetry.space_group_name_H-M   'P 1'
#
loop_
_entity.id
_entity.type
_entity.pdbx_description
1 polymer ?
#
loop_
_entity_poly.entity_id
_entity_poly.type
_entity_poly.pdbx_seq_one_letter_code
_entity_poly.pdbx_strand_id
1 'polypeptide(L)'
;MNAAVSDAFGETLAEDAPDVSIAQALALLRRHYGLTGSARPLPGERDHNFHIQTEGEGEFVLKVSHPAEEAGFTDFQNKALDHILTVDPSLPVPSVRKSVEGEAQFMVGVGGSPPRIVRL
;
A
#
# COMPACT_ATOMS: atom_id res chain seq x y z
N MET A 1 33.88 -22.05 -14.98
CA MET A 1 32.80 -21.09 -15.35
C MET A 1 31.92 -20.94 -14.13
N ASN A 2 32.23 -19.98 -13.26
CA ASN A 2 31.36 -19.63 -12.12
C ASN A 2 30.38 -18.58 -12.63
N ALA A 3 29.11 -18.95 -12.74
CA ALA A 3 28.05 -17.97 -12.91
C ALA A 3 27.98 -17.17 -11.61
N ALA A 4 28.32 -15.88 -11.68
CA ALA A 4 28.08 -14.95 -10.59
C ALA A 4 26.58 -14.97 -10.29
N VAL A 5 26.23 -15.30 -9.05
CA VAL A 5 24.88 -15.05 -8.53
C VAL A 5 24.74 -13.54 -8.56
N SER A 6 23.82 -13.04 -9.38
CA SER A 6 23.51 -11.61 -9.46
C SER A 6 23.05 -11.14 -8.08
N ASP A 7 23.65 -10.06 -7.60
CA ASP A 7 23.40 -9.36 -6.33
C ASP A 7 22.04 -8.61 -6.33
N ALA A 8 21.07 -9.11 -7.11
CA ALA A 8 19.79 -8.47 -7.38
C ALA A 8 18.87 -8.38 -6.17
N PHE A 9 19.19 -9.04 -5.06
CA PHE A 9 18.45 -8.91 -3.80
C PHE A 9 18.77 -7.60 -3.08
N GLY A 10 19.93 -6.98 -3.33
CA GLY A 10 20.39 -5.76 -2.65
C GLY A 10 20.07 -4.46 -3.39
N GLU A 11 20.05 -4.47 -4.72
CA GLU A 11 19.81 -3.26 -5.53
C GLU A 11 18.38 -2.73 -5.41
N THR A 12 17.40 -3.61 -5.14
CA THR A 12 15.98 -3.26 -5.02
C THR A 12 15.64 -2.43 -3.78
N LEU A 13 16.54 -2.39 -2.79
CA LEU A 13 16.41 -1.60 -1.56
C LEU A 13 16.97 -0.17 -1.70
N ALA A 14 17.68 0.13 -2.80
CA ALA A 14 18.47 1.36 -2.94
C ALA A 14 17.83 2.42 -3.86
N GLU A 15 16.69 2.13 -4.49
CA GLU A 15 15.97 3.14 -5.28
C GLU A 15 15.18 4.07 -4.36
N ASP A 16 15.59 5.33 -4.32
CA ASP A 16 14.82 6.39 -3.67
C ASP A 16 13.54 6.68 -4.48
N ALA A 17 12.38 6.44 -3.88
CA ALA A 17 11.12 6.97 -4.38
C ALA A 17 10.85 8.35 -3.76
N PRO A 18 10.35 9.32 -4.55
CA PRO A 18 9.93 10.59 -3.96
C PRO A 18 8.81 10.36 -2.95
N ASP A 19 8.94 11.09 -1.83
CA ASP A 19 8.10 10.95 -0.64
C ASP A 19 6.61 11.23 -0.93
N VAL A 20 5.73 10.60 -0.15
CA VAL A 20 4.30 10.93 -0.11
C VAL A 20 4.07 11.86 1.07
N SER A 21 3.69 13.11 0.81
CA SER A 21 3.29 13.99 1.90
C SER A 21 1.99 13.51 2.57
N ILE A 22 1.83 13.84 3.85
CA ILE A 22 0.58 13.63 4.61
C ILE A 22 -0.63 14.21 3.85
N ALA A 23 -0.47 15.37 3.21
CA ALA A 23 -1.54 16.00 2.44
C ALA A 23 -1.95 15.17 1.22
N GLN A 24 -0.99 14.56 0.52
CA GLN A 24 -1.27 13.63 -0.58
C GLN A 24 -1.96 12.35 -0.08
N ALA A 25 -1.49 11.78 1.04
CA ALA A 25 -2.11 10.60 1.65
C ALA A 25 -3.58 10.86 2.02
N LEU A 26 -3.88 12.00 2.66
CA LEU A 26 -5.25 12.39 3.00
C LEU A 26 -6.12 12.69 1.77
N ALA A 27 -5.53 13.26 0.70
CA ALA A 27 -6.23 13.48 -0.55
C ALA A 27 -6.61 12.15 -1.24
N LEU A 28 -5.71 11.16 -1.22
CA LEU A 28 -5.97 9.81 -1.72
C LEU A 28 -7.09 9.13 -0.91
N LEU A 29 -7.01 9.22 0.42
CA LEU A 29 -8.01 8.68 1.34
C LEU A 29 -9.41 9.23 1.02
N ARG A 30 -9.54 10.56 0.96
CA ARG A 30 -10.81 11.22 0.69
C ARG A 30 -11.36 10.88 -0.69
N ARG A 31 -10.50 10.87 -1.71
CA ARG A 31 -10.94 10.67 -3.11
C ARG A 31 -11.37 9.23 -3.37
N HIS A 32 -10.61 8.25 -2.90
CA HIS A 32 -10.80 6.85 -3.30
C HIS A 32 -11.54 6.01 -2.27
N TYR A 33 -11.59 6.43 -1.01
CA TYR A 33 -12.29 5.71 0.04
C TYR A 33 -13.47 6.50 0.63
N GLY A 34 -13.61 7.78 0.31
CA GLY A 34 -14.64 8.64 0.88
C GLY A 34 -14.44 8.92 2.38
N LEU A 35 -13.24 8.66 2.91
CA LEU A 35 -12.91 8.79 4.33
C LEU A 35 -12.16 10.10 4.61
N THR A 36 -12.43 10.69 5.76
CA THR A 36 -11.74 11.88 6.30
C THR A 36 -11.12 11.56 7.65
N GLY A 37 -10.06 12.27 8.01
CA GLY A 37 -9.32 12.02 9.25
C GLY A 37 -7.94 12.66 9.28
N SER A 38 -7.10 12.13 10.16
CA SER A 38 -5.69 12.48 10.28
C SER A 38 -4.80 11.33 9.79
N ALA A 39 -3.56 11.66 9.42
CA ALA A 39 -2.57 10.68 9.00
C ALA A 39 -1.23 10.96 9.68
N ARG A 40 -0.56 9.90 10.13
CA ARG A 40 0.83 9.94 10.59
C ARG A 40 1.66 8.89 9.84
N PRO A 41 2.88 9.22 9.41
CA PRO A 41 3.75 8.24 8.75
C PRO A 41 4.09 7.10 9.72
N LEU A 42 4.14 5.88 9.18
CA LEU A 42 4.67 4.70 9.82
C LEU A 42 5.99 4.31 9.15
N PRO A 43 6.93 3.68 9.88
CA PRO A 43 8.11 3.10 9.27
C PRO A 43 7.72 2.13 8.15
N GLY A 44 8.43 2.21 7.03
CA GLY A 44 8.32 1.29 5.90
C GLY A 44 9.69 1.21 5.22
N GLU A 45 10.05 0.03 4.72
CA GLU A 45 11.32 -0.14 4.02
C GLU A 45 11.27 0.54 2.64
N ARG A 46 10.30 0.13 1.81
CA ARG A 46 10.12 0.65 0.44
C ARG A 46 8.78 1.37 0.25
N ASP A 47 7.77 0.93 0.99
CA ASP A 47 6.42 1.49 0.93
C ASP A 47 6.28 2.69 1.87
N HIS A 48 5.49 3.67 1.44
CA HIS A 48 5.04 4.73 2.32
C HIS A 48 3.75 4.28 3.01
N ASN A 49 3.86 4.05 4.32
CA ASN A 49 2.76 3.60 5.16
C ASN A 49 2.25 4.78 6.01
N PHE A 50 0.93 4.95 6.07
CA PHE A 50 0.31 5.97 6.92
C PHE A 50 -0.70 5.31 7.84
N HIS A 51 -0.56 5.55 9.14
CA HIS A 51 -1.63 5.27 10.09
C HIS A 51 -2.69 6.36 9.93
N ILE A 52 -3.90 5.93 9.60
CA ILE A 52 -5.06 6.79 9.40
C ILE A 52 -5.95 6.66 10.62
N GLN A 53 -6.31 7.79 11.23
CA GLN A 53 -7.38 7.85 12.21
C GLN A 53 -8.55 8.59 11.59
N THR A 54 -9.63 7.86 11.28
CA THR A 54 -10.82 8.45 10.65
C THR A 54 -11.74 9.08 11.68
N GLU A 55 -12.63 9.97 11.24
CA GLU A 55 -13.61 10.66 12.10
C GLU A 55 -14.79 9.76 12.53
N GLY A 56 -14.79 8.45 12.20
CA GLY A 56 -15.88 7.55 12.61
C GLY A 56 -15.82 6.09 12.13
N GLU A 57 -14.91 5.73 11.22
CA GLU A 57 -14.79 4.38 10.66
C GLU A 57 -13.65 3.57 11.30
N GLY A 58 -12.97 4.13 12.29
CA GLY A 58 -11.84 3.51 12.99
C GLY A 58 -10.49 3.88 12.41
N GLU A 59 -9.54 2.96 12.56
CA GLU A 59 -8.13 3.15 12.19
C GLU A 59 -7.72 2.23 11.05
N PHE A 60 -6.90 2.74 10.15
CA PHE A 60 -6.44 2.01 8.96
C PHE A 60 -4.95 2.23 8.71
N VAL A 61 -4.38 1.44 7.81
CA VAL A 61 -3.04 1.66 7.28
C VAL A 61 -3.15 1.91 5.77
N LEU A 62 -3.07 3.17 5.36
CA LEU A 62 -2.96 3.49 3.94
C LEU A 62 -1.54 3.18 3.48
N LYS A 63 -1.41 2.28 2.51
CA LYS A 63 -0.12 1.93 1.90
C LYS A 63 -0.03 2.51 0.51
N VAL A 64 1.09 3.18 0.22
CA VAL A 64 1.47 3.60 -1.12
C VAL A 64 2.77 2.90 -1.46
N SER A 65 2.71 2.00 -2.44
CA SER A 65 3.84 1.16 -2.79
C SER A 65 5.02 1.96 -3.32
N HIS A 66 6.20 1.35 -3.32
CA HIS A 66 7.29 1.82 -4.17
C HIS A 66 6.88 1.80 -5.67
N PRO A 67 7.35 2.74 -6.52
CA PRO A 67 7.03 2.73 -7.96
C PRO A 67 7.49 1.46 -8.70
N ALA A 68 8.54 0.81 -8.22
CA ALA A 68 9.03 -0.47 -8.76
C ALA A 68 8.29 -1.70 -8.21
N GLU A 69 7.23 -1.51 -7.42
CA GLU A 69 6.41 -2.62 -6.92
C GLU A 69 5.52 -3.18 -8.03
N GLU A 70 5.50 -4.51 -8.15
CA GLU A 70 4.69 -5.17 -9.17
C GLU A 70 3.24 -5.33 -8.70
N ALA A 71 2.29 -4.95 -9.55
CA ALA A 71 0.86 -5.06 -9.24
C ALA A 71 0.44 -6.50 -8.91
N GLY A 72 1.05 -7.50 -9.55
CA GLY A 72 0.80 -8.91 -9.29
C GLY A 72 1.21 -9.35 -7.88
N PHE A 73 2.27 -8.75 -7.30
CA PHE A 73 2.70 -9.07 -5.95
C PHE A 73 1.75 -8.50 -4.90
N THR A 74 1.30 -7.26 -5.09
CA THR A 74 0.28 -6.66 -4.19
C THR A 74 -1.07 -7.37 -4.33
N ASP A 75 -1.47 -7.76 -5.54
CA ASP A 75 -2.68 -8.56 -5.79
C ASP A 75 -2.62 -9.92 -5.07
N PHE A 76 -1.48 -10.60 -5.17
CA PHE A 76 -1.25 -11.85 -4.47
C PHE A 76 -1.40 -11.70 -2.95
N GLN A 77 -0.80 -10.65 -2.36
CA GLN A 77 -0.94 -10.38 -0.93
C GLN A 77 -2.41 -10.15 -0.53
N ASN A 78 -3.15 -9.35 -1.31
CA ASN A 78 -4.55 -9.07 -1.04
C ASN A 78 -5.40 -10.36 -1.09
N LYS A 79 -5.20 -11.18 -2.13
CA LYS A 79 -5.89 -12.46 -2.29
C LYS A 79 -5.51 -13.48 -1.19
N ALA A 80 -4.28 -13.45 -0.70
CA ALA A 80 -3.86 -14.29 0.41
C ALA A 80 -4.60 -13.92 1.71
N LEU A 81 -4.73 -12.62 2.02
CA LEU A 81 -5.52 -12.14 3.17
C LEU A 81 -7.00 -12.52 3.03
N ASP A 82 -7.59 -12.30 1.85
CA ASP A 82 -8.98 -12.69 1.57
C ASP A 82 -9.19 -14.20 1.72
N HIS A 83 -8.23 -15.01 1.26
CA HIS A 83 -8.28 -16.47 1.43
C HIS A 83 -8.24 -16.87 2.91
N ILE A 84 -7.34 -16.27 3.70
CA ILE A 84 -7.25 -16.56 5.15
C ILE A 84 -8.60 -16.25 5.83
N LEU A 85 -9.17 -15.07 5.57
CA LEU A 85 -10.46 -14.66 6.16
C LEU A 85 -11.64 -15.51 5.68
N THR A 86 -11.56 -16.04 4.46
CA THR A 86 -12.58 -16.97 3.92
C THR A 86 -12.50 -18.34 4.60
N VAL A 87 -11.29 -18.82 4.89
CA VAL A 87 -11.06 -20.15 5.49
C VAL A 87 -11.30 -20.12 7.00
N ASP A 88 -10.79 -19.10 7.69
CA ASP A 88 -10.96 -18.91 9.12
C ASP A 88 -11.09 -17.40 9.45
N PRO A 89 -12.33 -16.88 9.53
CA PRO A 89 -12.57 -15.48 9.85
C PRO A 89 -12.26 -15.11 11.30
N SER A 90 -11.91 -16.07 12.16
CA SER A 90 -11.52 -15.79 13.55
C SER A 90 -10.04 -15.41 13.70
N LEU A 91 -9.22 -15.64 12.66
CA LEU A 91 -7.82 -15.29 12.67
C LEU A 91 -7.64 -13.76 12.65
N PRO A 92 -6.75 -13.20 13.49
CA PRO A 92 -6.55 -11.75 13.61
C PRO A 92 -5.63 -11.23 12.50
N VAL A 93 -6.03 -11.44 11.24
CA VAL A 93 -5.32 -10.90 10.07
C VAL A 93 -5.97 -9.61 9.57
N PRO A 94 -5.21 -8.69 8.95
CA PRO A 94 -5.80 -7.51 8.32
C PRO A 94 -6.75 -7.88 7.18
N SER A 95 -7.79 -7.06 6.98
CA SER A 95 -8.66 -7.11 5.80
C SER A 95 -8.43 -5.86 4.96
N VAL A 96 -8.45 -6.02 3.63
CA VAL A 96 -8.26 -4.89 2.71
C VAL A 96 -9.59 -4.15 2.53
N ARG A 97 -9.60 -2.84 2.79
CA ARG A 97 -10.77 -2.01 2.54
C ARG A 97 -10.83 -1.70 1.05
N LYS A 98 -11.92 -2.07 0.39
CA LYS A 98 -12.16 -1.70 -1.01
C LYS A 98 -12.41 -0.20 -1.14
N SER A 99 -11.93 0.36 -2.24
CA SER A 99 -12.25 1.71 -2.69
C SER A 99 -13.75 1.91 -2.94
N VAL A 100 -14.18 3.16 -3.14
CA VAL A 100 -15.55 3.49 -3.54
C VAL A 100 -15.93 2.92 -4.91
N GLU A 101 -14.95 2.53 -5.73
CA GLU A 101 -15.14 1.87 -7.02
C GLU A 101 -15.14 0.34 -6.89
N GLY A 102 -14.95 -0.21 -5.69
CA GLY A 102 -14.94 -1.65 -5.43
C GLY A 102 -13.57 -2.33 -5.60
N GLU A 103 -12.56 -1.58 -6.00
CA GLU A 103 -11.18 -2.06 -6.18
C GLU A 103 -10.46 -2.28 -4.84
N ALA A 104 -9.73 -3.39 -4.70
CA ALA A 104 -8.86 -3.68 -3.54
C ALA A 104 -7.53 -2.92 -3.59
N GLN A 105 -7.13 -2.47 -4.78
CA GLN A 105 -5.94 -1.66 -5.02
C GLN A 105 -6.12 -0.85 -6.31
N PHE A 106 -5.47 0.29 -6.41
CA PHE A 106 -5.50 1.11 -7.63
C PHE A 106 -4.18 1.85 -7.84
N MET A 107 -3.90 2.24 -9.09
CA MET A 107 -2.69 2.99 -9.44
C MET A 107 -2.94 4.50 -9.39
N VAL A 108 -2.01 5.25 -8.80
CA VAL A 108 -2.03 6.71 -8.80
C VAL A 108 -0.67 7.28 -9.18
N GLY A 109 -0.67 8.37 -9.94
CA GLY A 109 0.53 9.20 -10.10
C GLY A 109 0.72 10.07 -8.86
N VAL A 110 1.90 10.02 -8.24
CA VAL A 110 2.25 10.88 -7.10
C VAL A 110 3.41 11.78 -7.50
N GLY A 111 3.20 13.09 -7.53
CA GLY A 111 4.29 14.07 -7.69
C GLY A 111 5.13 13.93 -8.98
N GLY A 112 4.53 13.44 -10.09
CA GLY A 112 5.25 13.23 -11.35
C GLY A 112 6.07 11.93 -11.43
N SER A 113 6.00 11.10 -10.39
CA SER A 113 6.65 9.78 -10.33
C SER A 113 5.91 8.75 -11.20
N PRO A 114 6.54 7.60 -11.50
CA PRO A 114 5.82 6.46 -12.04
C PRO A 114 4.63 6.09 -11.15
N PRO A 115 3.55 5.54 -11.74
CA PRO A 115 2.34 5.17 -11.00
C PRO A 115 2.67 4.24 -9.82
N ARG A 116 1.99 4.48 -8.69
CA ARG A 116 2.17 3.72 -7.45
C ARG A 116 0.87 3.05 -7.07
N ILE A 117 0.97 1.87 -6.47
CA ILE A 117 -0.19 1.11 -6.03
C ILE A 117 -0.62 1.64 -4.67
N VAL A 118 -1.92 1.86 -4.50
CA VAL A 118 -2.53 2.30 -3.25
C VAL A 118 -3.53 1.26 -2.77
N ARG A 119 -3.46 0.94 -1.47
CA ARG A 119 -4.43 0.09 -0.77
C ARG A 119 -4.63 0.59 0.67
N LEU A 120 -5.75 0.21 1.28
CA LEU A 120 -6.14 0.59 2.64
C LEU A 120 -6.46 -0.65 3.49
#